data_AF-Q63825-F1
#
_entry.id   AF-Q63825-F1
#
_cell.length_a   1.000
_cell.length_b   1.000
_cell.length_c   1.000
_cell.angle_alpha   90.00
_cell.angle_beta   90.00
_cell.angle_gamma   90.00
#
_symmetry.space_group_name_H-M   'P 1'
#
loop_
_entity.id
_entity.type
_entity.pdbx_description
1 polymer ?
#
loop_
_entity_poly.entity_id
_entity_poly.type
_entity_poly.pdbx_seq_one_letter_code
_entity_poly.pdbx_strand_id
1 'polypeptide(L)'
;IVKQMRIIHQDGYSPEECLEFKSVIYGNVLQSILAIVRAMSTLGIDYADPGCVDYGRHINNLADSTEEGTMPPELVEFIRKLWKDGGVQACFDRAAEYQLND
;
A
#
# COMPACT_ATOMS: atom_id res chain seq x y z
N ILE A 1 20.97 -2.07 -4.82
CA ILE A 1 22.30 -2.15 -5.47
C ILE A 1 22.25 -2.92 -6.80
N VAL A 2 21.66 -4.13 -6.87
CA VAL A 2 21.54 -4.92 -8.12
C VAL A 2 20.75 -4.19 -9.23
N LYS A 3 19.61 -3.55 -8.92
CA LYS A 3 18.84 -2.79 -9.90
C LYS A 3 19.65 -1.64 -10.54
N GLN A 4 20.48 -0.97 -9.74
CA GLN A 4 21.37 0.10 -10.23
C GLN A 4 22.51 -0.43 -11.09
N MET A 5 23.09 -1.60 -10.80
CA MET A 5 24.09 -2.21 -11.69
C MET A 5 23.50 -2.59 -13.05
N ARG A 6 22.26 -3.10 -13.09
CA ARG A 6 21.58 -3.47 -14.34
C ARG A 6 21.29 -2.27 -15.24
N ILE A 7 20.85 -1.15 -14.68
CA ILE A 7 20.61 0.10 -15.42
C ILE A 7 21.90 0.63 -16.05
N ILE A 8 23.04 0.51 -15.34
CA ILE A 8 24.32 1.08 -15.81
C ILE A 8 25.05 0.14 -16.79
N HIS A 9 24.86 -1.19 -16.70
CA HIS A 9 25.69 -2.17 -17.42
C HIS A 9 24.94 -3.17 -18.31
N GLN A 10 23.60 -3.22 -18.31
CA GLN A 10 22.81 -4.22 -19.05
C GLN A 10 21.54 -3.60 -19.68
N ASP A 11 21.70 -2.56 -20.51
CA ASP A 11 20.64 -1.97 -21.37
C ASP A 11 19.29 -1.64 -20.69
N GLY A 12 19.28 -1.49 -19.36
CA GLY A 12 18.09 -1.11 -18.60
C GLY A 12 17.04 -2.22 -18.45
N TYR A 13 15.76 -1.83 -18.47
CA TYR A 13 14.61 -2.73 -18.31
C TYR A 13 13.74 -2.68 -19.56
N SER A 14 13.36 -3.85 -20.05
CA SER A 14 12.44 -3.98 -21.16
C SER A 14 11.02 -3.52 -20.76
N PRO A 15 10.19 -3.06 -21.71
CA PRO A 15 8.81 -2.66 -21.42
C PRO A 15 7.97 -3.79 -20.80
N GLU A 16 8.27 -5.05 -21.13
CA GLU A 16 7.66 -6.25 -20.54
C GLU A 16 8.02 -6.39 -19.05
N GLU A 17 9.29 -6.18 -18.68
CA GLU A 17 9.71 -6.19 -17.27
C GLU A 17 9.11 -5.01 -16.49
N CYS A 18 8.96 -3.85 -17.12
CA CYS A 18 8.26 -2.70 -16.54
C CYS A 18 6.79 -3.00 -16.22
N LEU A 19 6.12 -3.82 -17.04
CA LEU A 19 4.75 -4.28 -16.78
C LEU A 19 4.70 -5.24 -15.58
N GLU A 20 5.68 -6.11 -15.41
CA GLU A 20 5.79 -6.96 -14.22
C GLU A 20 6.12 -6.15 -12.95
N PHE A 21 6.91 -5.09 -13.06
CA PHE A 21 7.12 -4.19 -11.92
C PHE A 21 5.84 -3.45 -11.53
N LYS A 22 4.94 -3.17 -12.48
CA LYS A 22 3.68 -2.48 -12.21
C LYS A 22 2.77 -3.29 -11.28
N SER A 23 2.61 -4.59 -11.52
CA SER A 23 1.83 -5.48 -10.65
C SER A 23 2.45 -5.58 -9.25
N VAL A 24 3.77 -5.70 -9.17
CA VAL A 24 4.50 -5.73 -7.88
C VAL A 24 4.32 -4.43 -7.10
N ILE A 25 4.40 -3.27 -7.76
CA ILE A 25 4.17 -1.97 -7.11
C ILE A 25 2.75 -1.90 -6.54
N TYR A 26 1.75 -2.35 -7.29
CA TYR A 26 0.36 -2.36 -6.82
C TYR A 26 0.16 -3.28 -5.62
N GLY A 27 0.73 -4.48 -5.65
CA GLY A 27 0.73 -5.39 -4.51
C GLY A 27 1.39 -4.77 -3.27
N ASN A 28 2.55 -4.13 -3.44
CA ASN A 28 3.27 -3.50 -2.33
C ASN A 28 2.47 -2.35 -1.69
N VAL A 29 1.83 -1.51 -2.50
CA VAL A 29 0.99 -0.41 -2.00
C VAL A 29 -0.20 -0.96 -1.21
N LEU A 30 -0.86 -1.99 -1.73
CA LEU A 30 -2.01 -2.62 -1.07
C LEU A 30 -1.60 -3.31 0.25
N GLN A 31 -0.49 -4.05 0.25
CA GLN A 31 0.01 -4.67 1.47
C GLN A 31 0.40 -3.63 2.52
N SER A 32 1.03 -2.53 2.11
CA SER A 32 1.47 -1.47 3.02
C SER A 32 0.27 -0.79 3.70
N ILE A 33 -0.77 -0.42 2.94
CA ILE A 33 -1.94 0.23 3.54
C ILE A 33 -2.73 -0.72 4.46
N LEU A 34 -2.82 -2.01 4.13
CA LEU A 34 -3.44 -3.01 5.00
C LEU A 34 -2.65 -3.21 6.30
N ALA A 35 -1.32 -3.21 6.21
CA ALA A 35 -0.45 -3.29 7.38
C ALA A 35 -0.67 -2.09 8.31
N ILE A 36 -0.76 -0.87 7.77
CA ILE A 36 -1.05 0.35 8.55
C ILE A 36 -2.42 0.25 9.21
N VAL A 37 -3.49 -0.11 8.46
CA VAL A 37 -4.85 -0.24 9.00
C VAL A 37 -4.92 -1.27 10.14
N ARG A 38 -4.21 -2.40 10.02
CA ARG A 38 -4.10 -3.40 11.09
C ARG A 38 -3.32 -2.86 12.28
N ALA A 39 -2.19 -2.19 12.03
CA ALA A 39 -1.38 -1.58 13.07
C ALA A 39 -2.13 -0.48 13.84
N MET A 40 -2.99 0.30 13.19
CA MET A 40 -3.86 1.28 13.87
C MET A 40 -4.71 0.63 14.95
N SER A 41 -5.31 -0.54 14.64
CA SER A 41 -6.10 -1.30 15.62
C SER A 41 -5.23 -1.86 16.75
N THR A 42 -4.01 -2.32 16.45
CA THR A 42 -3.05 -2.83 17.44
C THR A 42 -2.49 -1.73 18.35
N LEU A 43 -2.22 -0.55 17.80
CA LEU A 43 -1.64 0.61 18.50
C LEU A 43 -2.71 1.48 19.18
N GLY A 44 -4.00 1.19 18.97
CA GLY A 44 -5.11 1.96 19.52
C GLY A 44 -5.21 3.36 18.93
N ILE A 45 -4.86 3.53 17.65
CA ILE A 45 -4.94 4.81 16.93
C ILE A 45 -6.28 4.86 16.21
N ASP A 46 -7.12 5.80 16.63
CA ASP A 46 -8.38 6.07 15.96
C ASP A 46 -8.18 6.83 14.64
N TYR A 47 -9.09 6.61 13.69
CA TYR A 47 -9.18 7.43 12.48
C TYR A 47 -9.58 8.86 12.83
N ALA A 48 -9.02 9.83 12.11
CA ALA A 48 -9.38 11.23 12.29
C ALA A 48 -10.75 11.55 11.67
N ASP A 49 -11.07 10.92 10.53
CA ASP A 49 -12.38 10.99 9.88
C ASP A 49 -13.20 9.71 10.17
N PRO A 50 -14.41 9.81 10.74
CA PRO A 50 -15.30 8.66 10.93
C PRO A 50 -15.57 7.87 9.64
N GLY A 51 -15.59 8.53 8.47
CA GLY A 51 -15.77 7.86 7.18
C GLY A 51 -14.60 6.94 6.80
N CYS A 52 -13.42 7.15 7.39
CA CYS A 52 -12.27 6.29 7.16
C CYS A 52 -12.38 4.92 7.85
N VAL A 53 -13.23 4.79 8.88
CA VAL A 53 -13.54 3.50 9.50
C VAL A 53 -14.18 2.55 8.48
N ASP A 54 -15.16 3.05 7.72
CA ASP A 54 -15.82 2.27 6.67
C ASP A 54 -14.84 1.97 5.54
N TYR A 55 -14.03 2.94 5.09
CA TYR A 55 -13.00 2.69 4.08
C TYR A 55 -11.98 1.64 4.51
N GLY A 56 -11.57 1.62 5.78
CA GLY A 56 -10.67 0.62 6.36
C GLY A 56 -11.27 -0.80 6.36
N ARG A 57 -12.59 -0.92 6.50
CA ARG A 57 -13.30 -2.21 6.36
C ARG A 57 -13.42 -2.61 4.89
N HIS A 58 -13.81 -1.68 4.02
CA HIS A 58 -13.97 -1.91 2.59
C HIS A 58 -12.65 -2.33 1.93
N ILE A 59 -11.53 -1.70 2.31
CA ILE A 59 -10.22 -2.04 1.73
C ILE A 59 -9.75 -3.45 2.12
N ASN A 60 -10.05 -3.93 3.34
CA ASN A 60 -9.74 -5.32 3.73
C ASN A 60 -10.52 -6.31 2.87
N ASN A 61 -11.84 -6.13 2.75
CA ASN A 61 -12.69 -7.01 1.95
C ASN A 61 -12.32 -7.00 0.46
N LEU A 62 -12.03 -5.81 -0.08
CA LEU A 62 -11.67 -5.65 -1.49
C LEU A 62 -10.29 -6.24 -1.77
N ALA A 63 -9.34 -6.11 -0.84
CA ALA A 63 -8.02 -6.73 -0.97
C ALA A 63 -8.10 -8.25 -1.05
N ASP A 64 -8.95 -8.89 -0.24
CA ASP A 64 -9.15 -10.35 -0.27
C ASP A 64 -9.78 -10.84 -1.58
N SER A 65 -10.51 -9.96 -2.29
CA SER A 65 -11.19 -10.28 -3.55
C SER A 65 -10.45 -9.82 -4.80
N THR A 66 -9.39 -9.02 -4.65
CA THR A 66 -8.65 -8.41 -5.77
C THR A 66 -7.59 -9.39 -6.28
N GLU A 67 -7.55 -9.63 -7.59
CA GLU A 67 -6.49 -10.44 -8.21
C GLU A 67 -5.12 -9.79 -7.96
N GLU A 68 -4.14 -10.61 -7.60
CA GLU A 68 -2.77 -10.16 -7.33
C GLU A 68 -2.22 -9.37 -8.52
N GLY A 69 -1.69 -8.18 -8.25
CA GLY A 69 -1.13 -7.31 -9.28
C GLY A 69 -2.14 -6.38 -9.97
N THR A 70 -3.40 -6.36 -9.55
CA THR A 70 -4.41 -5.42 -10.04
C THR A 70 -4.73 -4.34 -9.00
N MET A 71 -5.16 -3.17 -9.47
CA MET A 71 -5.57 -2.07 -8.61
C MET A 71 -6.80 -1.39 -9.23
N PRO A 72 -8.02 -1.85 -8.89
CA PRO A 72 -9.25 -1.26 -9.42
C PRO A 72 -9.40 0.20 -8.96
N PRO A 73 -10.08 1.05 -9.73
CA PRO A 73 -10.19 2.47 -9.44
C PRO A 73 -10.82 2.76 -8.08
N GLU A 74 -11.76 1.94 -7.64
CA GLU A 74 -12.39 2.04 -6.30
C GLU A 74 -11.37 1.81 -5.17
N LEU A 75 -10.46 0.83 -5.34
CA LEU A 75 -9.38 0.57 -4.39
C LEU A 75 -8.42 1.78 -4.31
N VAL A 76 -8.09 2.39 -5.46
CA VAL A 76 -7.26 3.62 -5.50
C VAL A 76 -7.90 4.75 -4.71
N GLU A 77 -9.21 4.94 -4.85
CA GLU A 77 -9.93 5.99 -4.12
C GLU A 77 -9.91 5.75 -2.61
N PHE A 78 -10.16 4.51 -2.15
CA PHE A 78 -10.07 4.16 -0.74
C PHE A 78 -8.67 4.35 -0.18
N ILE A 79 -7.63 3.88 -0.88
CA ILE A 79 -6.23 4.09 -0.49
C ILE A 79 -5.93 5.58 -0.36
N ARG A 80 -6.35 6.38 -1.35
CA ARG A 80 -6.10 7.83 -1.35
C ARG A 80 -6.83 8.54 -0.19
N LYS A 81 -8.04 8.10 0.17
CA LYS A 81 -8.80 8.65 1.30
C LYS A 81 -8.15 8.28 2.63
N LEU A 82 -7.84 7.00 2.83
CA LEU A 82 -7.16 6.50 4.01
C LEU A 82 -5.81 7.18 4.19
N TRP A 83 -4.99 7.30 3.14
CA TRP A 83 -3.68 7.94 3.25
C TRP A 83 -3.75 9.41 3.69
N LYS A 84 -4.85 10.11 3.39
CA LYS A 84 -5.06 11.50 3.83
C LYS A 84 -5.57 11.61 5.27
N ASP A 85 -5.97 10.51 5.90
CA ASP A 85 -6.44 10.50 7.27
C ASP A 85 -5.30 10.78 8.26
N GLY A 86 -5.57 11.64 9.25
CA GLY A 86 -4.58 12.01 10.25
C GLY A 86 -4.16 10.85 11.16
N GLY A 87 -5.07 9.91 11.46
CA GLY A 87 -4.78 8.72 12.23
C GLY A 87 -3.90 7.74 11.45
N VAL A 88 -4.17 7.57 10.16
CA VAL A 88 -3.33 6.76 9.25
C VAL A 88 -1.91 7.33 9.15
N GLN A 89 -1.76 8.64 8.97
CA GLN A 89 -0.44 9.29 8.95
C GLN A 89 0.29 9.12 10.29
N ALA A 90 -0.39 9.32 11.43
CA ALA A 90 0.21 9.13 12.75
C ALA A 90 0.65 7.68 13.02
N CYS A 91 -0.08 6.70 12.46
CA CYS A 91 0.32 5.30 12.51
C CYS A 91 1.52 5.00 11.60
N PHE A 92 1.59 5.64 10.43
CA PHE A 92 2.73 5.53 9.52
C PHE A 92 4.01 6.13 10.11
N ASP A 93 3.94 7.22 10.87
CA ASP A 93 5.10 7.78 11.60
C ASP A 93 5.68 6.78 12.63
N ARG A 94 4.85 5.82 13.05
CA ARG A 94 5.21 4.71 13.95
C ARG A 94 5.49 3.41 13.19
N ALA A 95 5.74 3.46 11.88
CA ALA A 95 6.03 2.29 11.04
C ALA A 95 7.23 1.46 11.52
N ALA A 96 8.12 2.01 12.36
CA ALA A 96 9.18 1.24 13.01
C ALA A 96 8.67 0.19 14.03
N GLU A 97 7.41 0.29 14.48
CA GLU A 97 6.80 -0.62 15.47
C GLU A 97 6.12 -1.84 14.83
N TYR A 98 6.02 -1.90 13.50
CA TYR A 98 5.45 -3.02 12.75
C TYR A 98 6.18 -3.24 11.43
N GLN A 99 5.92 -4.35 10.74
CA GLN A 99 6.49 -4.58 9.42
C GLN A 99 5.72 -3.79 8.36
N LEU A 100 6.38 -2.78 7.80
CA LEU A 100 5.98 -2.12 6.56
C LEU A 100 7.02 -2.42 5.48
N ASN A 101 6.59 -2.55 4.22
CA ASN A 101 7.50 -2.70 3.09
C ASN A 101 8.32 -1.40 2.91
N ASP A 102 9.64 -1.51 2.83
CA ASP A 102 10.63 -0.43 2.56
C ASP A 102 11.12 -0.52 1.11
#